data_AF-A0A7X7XS64-F1
#
_entry.id   AF-A0A7X7XS64-F1
#
_cell.length_a   1.000
_cell.length_b   1.000
_cell.length_c   1.000
_cell.angle_alpha   90.00
_cell.angle_beta   90.00
_cell.angle_gamma   90.00
#
_symmetry.space_group_name_H-M   'P 1'
#
loop_
_entity.id
_entity.type
_entity.pdbx_description
1 polymer ?
#
loop_
_entity_poly.entity_id
_entity_poly.type
_entity_poly.pdbx_seq_one_letter_code
_entity_poly.pdbx_strand_id
1 'polypeptide(L)'
;MIKRVILIILDGLGIGNAKDEKKYGDEGANTLLHTIEKTGILLPNLNKMGLMNLIYNTKDETNGFYGILEEVSPGKDTTTGHWELMGLVLKKP
;
A
#
# COMPACT_ATOMS: atom_id res chain seq x y z
N MET A 1 -24.24 -12.45 0.28
CA MET A 1 -23.39 -12.59 -0.93
C MET A 1 -23.12 -11.20 -1.48
N ILE A 2 -21.86 -10.86 -1.80
CA ILE A 2 -21.50 -9.54 -2.36
C ILE A 2 -21.82 -9.54 -3.86
N LYS A 3 -22.64 -8.58 -4.33
CA LYS A 3 -23.07 -8.49 -5.75
C LYS A 3 -22.03 -7.83 -6.66
N ARG A 4 -21.21 -6.93 -6.11
CA ARG A 4 -20.20 -6.17 -6.85
C ARG A 4 -19.04 -5.85 -5.92
N VAL A 5 -17.83 -5.99 -6.43
CA VAL A 5 -16.61 -5.48 -5.81
C VAL A 5 -16.05 -4.38 -6.71
N ILE A 6 -15.64 -3.27 -6.13
CA ILE A 6 -14.92 -2.20 -6.83
C ILE A 6 -13.51 -2.19 -6.24
N LEU A 7 -12.54 -2.61 -7.04
CA LEU A 7 -11.12 -2.57 -6.68
C LEU A 7 -10.51 -1.32 -7.30
N ILE A 8 -9.92 -0.46 -6.47
CA ILE A 8 -9.23 0.76 -6.89
C ILE A 8 -7.76 0.60 -6.53
N ILE A 9 -6.88 0.73 -7.51
CA ILE A 9 -5.43 0.67 -7.35
C ILE A 9 -4.89 2.09 -7.52
N LEU A 10 -4.21 2.59 -6.50
CA LEU A 10 -3.47 3.86 -6.56
C LEU A 10 -2.02 3.52 -6.90
N ASP A 11 -1.71 3.47 -8.20
CA ASP A 11 -0.41 3.00 -8.69
C ASP A 11 0.73 3.88 -8.15
N GLY A 12 1.79 3.23 -7.65
CA GLY A 12 2.94 3.86 -7.01
C GLY A 12 2.76 4.30 -5.55
N LEU A 13 1.56 4.15 -4.95
CA LEU A 13 1.30 4.62 -3.59
C LEU A 13 1.72 3.61 -2.51
N GLY A 14 3.02 3.50 -2.25
CA GLY A 14 3.56 2.71 -1.13
C GLY A 14 3.35 3.35 0.25
N ILE A 15 3.20 2.52 1.30
CA ILE A 15 2.97 2.95 2.70
C ILE A 15 4.17 2.67 3.63
N GLY A 16 5.35 2.48 3.07
CA GLY A 16 6.57 2.17 3.80
C GLY A 16 7.32 1.01 3.16
N ASN A 17 8.40 0.60 3.82
CA ASN A 17 9.29 -0.44 3.32
C ASN A 17 8.68 -1.83 3.43
N ALA A 18 8.94 -2.65 2.42
CA ALA A 18 8.79 -4.10 2.50
C ALA A 18 9.94 -4.71 3.32
N LYS A 19 9.75 -5.94 3.83
CA LYS A 19 10.79 -6.61 4.65
C LYS A 19 12.07 -6.89 3.87
N ASP A 20 12.00 -6.96 2.55
CA ASP A 20 13.12 -7.22 1.65
C ASP A 20 13.66 -5.96 0.95
N GLU A 21 13.35 -4.77 1.48
CA GLU A 21 13.85 -3.45 1.01
C GLU A 21 15.34 -3.45 0.63
N LYS A 22 16.18 -4.14 1.41
CA LYS A 22 17.64 -4.20 1.23
C LYS A 22 18.03 -4.85 -0.08
N LYS A 23 17.24 -5.82 -0.55
CA LYS A 23 17.48 -6.53 -1.81
C LYS A 23 17.25 -5.60 -3.01
N TYR A 24 16.38 -4.61 -2.87
CA TYR A 24 16.04 -3.67 -3.93
C TYR A 24 16.68 -2.28 -3.78
N GLY A 25 17.44 -2.07 -2.70
CA GLY A 25 18.09 -0.80 -2.39
C GLY A 25 17.12 0.30 -1.96
N ASP A 26 15.95 -0.09 -1.45
CA ASP A 26 14.85 0.84 -1.11
C ASP A 26 14.78 1.12 0.40
N GLU A 27 15.87 0.94 1.14
CA GLU A 27 15.91 1.18 2.59
C GLU A 27 15.45 2.62 2.91
N GLY A 28 14.42 2.73 3.75
CA GLY A 28 13.84 4.02 4.15
C GLY A 28 12.81 4.61 3.20
N ALA A 29 12.41 3.92 2.13
CA ALA A 29 11.33 4.34 1.24
C ALA A 29 9.95 4.38 1.96
N ASN A 30 9.28 5.53 1.88
CA ASN A 30 7.89 5.65 2.29
C ASN A 30 7.18 6.71 1.44
N THR A 31 6.57 6.28 0.33
CA THR A 31 5.98 7.20 -0.64
C THR A 31 4.89 8.07 -0.01
N LEU A 32 3.92 7.47 0.66
CA LEU A 32 2.78 8.18 1.23
C LEU A 32 3.20 9.14 2.37
N LEU A 33 4.04 8.68 3.31
CA LEU A 33 4.52 9.52 4.41
C LEU A 33 5.31 10.72 3.88
N HIS A 34 6.34 10.48 3.07
CA HIS A 34 7.19 11.56 2.55
C HIS A 34 6.39 12.53 1.67
N THR A 35 5.37 12.06 0.95
CA THR A 35 4.46 12.94 0.20
C THR A 35 3.65 13.83 1.13
N ILE A 36 3.07 13.29 2.20
CA ILE A 36 2.32 14.08 3.19
C ILE A 36 3.23 15.11 3.86
N GLU A 37 4.42 14.70 4.31
CA GLU A 37 5.39 15.59 4.95
C GLU A 37 5.83 16.73 4.02
N LYS A 38 6.02 16.44 2.74
CA LYS A 38 6.46 17.43 1.76
C LYS A 38 5.35 18.39 1.33
N THR A 39 4.13 17.91 1.19
CA THR A 39 3.03 18.66 0.56
C THR A 39 2.03 19.23 1.56
N GLY A 40 1.93 18.65 2.76
CA GLY A 40 0.87 18.95 3.71
C GLY A 40 -0.53 18.54 3.22
N ILE A 41 -0.62 17.64 2.23
CA ILE A 41 -1.91 17.22 1.67
C ILE A 41 -2.79 16.58 2.76
N LEU A 42 -4.06 16.98 2.78
CA LEU A 42 -5.05 16.40 3.68
C LEU A 42 -5.88 15.37 2.92
N LEU A 43 -6.00 14.17 3.50
CA LEU A 43 -6.74 13.05 2.93
C LEU A 43 -7.91 12.64 3.84
N PRO A 44 -8.88 13.54 4.14
CA PRO A 44 -9.88 13.31 5.18
C PRO A 44 -10.76 12.09 4.92
N ASN A 45 -11.06 11.77 3.66
CA ASN A 45 -11.87 10.61 3.31
C ASN A 45 -11.09 9.28 3.48
N LEU A 46 -9.82 9.24 3.09
CA LEU A 46 -8.98 8.06 3.28
C LEU A 46 -8.61 7.86 4.76
N ASN A 47 -8.49 8.95 5.52
CA ASN A 47 -8.33 8.89 6.97
C ASN A 47 -9.51 8.16 7.65
N LYS A 48 -10.75 8.52 7.29
CA LYS A 48 -11.96 7.81 7.78
C LYS A 48 -12.00 6.33 7.39
N MET A 49 -11.27 5.93 6.35
CA MET A 49 -11.11 4.53 5.94
C MET A 49 -9.94 3.82 6.64
N GLY A 50 -9.18 4.51 7.49
CA GLY A 50 -8.07 3.95 8.27
C GLY A 50 -6.68 4.15 7.68
N LEU A 51 -6.52 4.93 6.60
CA LEU A 51 -5.21 5.11 5.98
C LEU A 51 -4.18 5.77 6.90
N MET A 52 -4.59 6.76 7.71
CA MET A 52 -3.64 7.42 8.64
C MET A 52 -3.32 6.56 9.85
N ASN A 53 -4.23 5.66 10.27
CA ASN A 53 -3.95 4.68 11.31
C ASN A 53 -2.75 3.80 10.93
N LEU A 54 -2.61 3.46 9.64
CA LEU A 54 -1.48 2.69 9.13
C LEU A 54 -0.16 3.47 9.16
N ILE A 55 -0.19 4.76 8.83
CA ILE A 55 1.03 5.60 8.78
C ILE A 55 1.52 5.93 10.20
N TYR A 56 0.62 6.39 11.06
CA TYR A 56 0.95 6.94 12.37
C TYR A 56 0.75 5.94 13.52
N ASN A 57 0.39 4.70 13.19
CA ASN A 57 0.13 3.63 14.16
C ASN A 57 -0.92 4.04 15.23
N THR A 58 -1.97 4.73 14.82
CA THR A 58 -3.09 5.13 15.68
C THR A 58 -4.23 4.10 15.61
N LYS A 59 -5.22 4.26 16.49
CA LYS A 59 -6.39 3.37 16.60
C LYS A 59 -7.70 4.16 16.54
N ASP A 60 -7.72 5.19 15.70
CA ASP A 60 -8.90 6.03 15.53
C ASP A 60 -10.05 5.22 14.92
N GLU A 61 -11.29 5.64 15.17
CA GLU A 61 -12.48 5.00 14.63
C GLU A 61 -12.50 5.08 13.10
N THR A 62 -12.90 3.99 12.43
CA THR A 62 -12.89 3.88 10.97
C THR A 62 -14.19 3.30 10.43
N ASN A 63 -14.52 3.67 9.19
CA ASN A 63 -15.71 3.21 8.48
C ASN A 63 -15.52 1.86 7.77
N GLY A 64 -14.39 1.18 7.97
CA GLY A 64 -14.06 -0.06 7.27
C GLY A 64 -12.82 -0.74 7.84
N PHE A 65 -12.43 -1.85 7.21
CA PHE A 65 -11.21 -2.58 7.56
C PHE A 65 -10.01 -2.02 6.80
N TYR A 66 -8.86 -2.01 7.45
CA TYR A 66 -7.61 -1.53 6.90
C TYR A 66 -6.47 -2.49 7.26
N GLY A 67 -5.42 -2.50 6.45
CA GLY A 67 -4.26 -3.37 6.61
C GLY A 67 -3.18 -3.06 5.59
N ILE A 68 -2.01 -3.68 5.76
CA ILE A 68 -0.90 -3.60 4.82
C ILE A 68 -0.76 -4.97 4.15
N LEU A 69 -0.57 -4.97 2.84
CA LEU A 69 -0.22 -6.16 2.07
C LEU A 69 1.29 -6.13 1.79
N GLU A 70 1.90 -7.29 1.76
CA GLU A 70 3.32 -7.47 1.45
C GLU A 70 3.44 -8.29 0.17
N GLU A 71 4.19 -7.75 -0.79
CA GLU A 71 4.42 -8.41 -2.08
C GLU A 71 5.31 -9.65 -1.90
N VAL A 72 4.90 -10.76 -2.50
CA VAL A 72 5.57 -12.07 -2.39
C VAL A 72 6.44 -12.34 -3.62
N SER A 73 6.02 -11.87 -4.78
CA SER A 73 6.73 -12.04 -6.04
C SER A 73 8.06 -11.28 -6.02
N PRO A 74 9.12 -11.82 -6.67
CA PRO A 74 10.45 -11.21 -6.65
C PRO A 74 10.59 -10.10 -7.71
N GLY A 75 9.63 -9.18 -7.77
CA GLY A 75 9.59 -8.02 -8.67
C GLY A 75 8.93 -6.83 -7.99
N LYS A 76 9.14 -5.63 -8.53
CA LYS A 76 8.54 -4.37 -8.05
C LYS A 76 7.97 -3.51 -9.19
N ASP A 77 7.78 -4.12 -10.35
CA ASP A 77 7.20 -3.47 -11.52
C ASP A 77 5.67 -3.58 -11.50
N THR A 78 5.02 -2.70 -12.25
CA THR A 78 3.55 -2.64 -12.34
C THR A 78 2.92 -3.98 -12.71
N THR A 79 3.53 -4.76 -13.60
CA THR A 79 2.93 -6.01 -14.10
C THR A 79 2.95 -7.08 -13.02
N THR A 80 4.09 -7.26 -12.34
CA THR A 80 4.24 -8.19 -11.20
C THR A 80 3.18 -7.92 -10.13
N GLY A 81 3.07 -6.68 -9.66
CA GLY A 81 2.11 -6.34 -8.60
C GLY A 81 0.65 -6.55 -9.00
N HIS A 82 0.28 -6.18 -10.24
CA HIS A 82 -1.09 -6.38 -10.72
C HIS A 82 -1.44 -7.86 -10.91
N TRP A 83 -0.48 -8.68 -11.35
CA TRP A 83 -0.67 -10.13 -11.46
C TRP A 83 -0.83 -10.79 -10.09
N GLU A 84 -0.03 -10.39 -9.11
CA GLU A 84 -0.14 -10.91 -7.75
C GLU A 84 -1.47 -10.55 -7.07
N LEU A 85 -1.94 -9.31 -7.26
CA LEU A 85 -3.27 -8.89 -6.79
C LEU A 85 -4.38 -9.77 -7.36
N MET A 86 -4.21 -10.28 -8.58
CA MET A 86 -5.15 -11.18 -9.25
C MET A 86 -4.88 -12.67 -8.95
N GLY A 87 -3.92 -12.99 -8.08
CA GLY A 87 -3.65 -14.33 -7.58
C GLY A 87 -2.48 -15.07 -8.24
N LEU A 88 -1.65 -14.39 -9.05
CA LEU A 88 -0.48 -14.99 -9.69
C LEU A 88 0.81 -14.60 -8.97
N VAL A 89 1.46 -15.57 -8.34
CA VAL A 89 2.78 -15.37 -7.72
C VAL A 89 3.89 -15.79 -8.67
N LEU A 90 4.81 -14.87 -8.96
CA LEU A 90 5.92 -15.11 -9.86
C LEU A 90 7.11 -15.75 -9.15
N LYS A 91 7.89 -16.55 -9.89
CA LYS A 91 9.16 -17.12 -9.41
C LYS A 91 10.38 -16.30 -9.83
N LYS A 92 10.19 -15.40 -10.79
CA LYS A 92 11.19 -14.51 -11.37
C LYS A 92 10.49 -13.19 -11.72
N PRO A 93 11.18 -12.04 -11.60
CA PRO A 93 10.68 -10.78 -12.11
C PRO A 93 10.45 -10.84 -13.62
#